data_AF-A0A0S7ZGD3-F1
#
_entry.id   AF-A0A0S7ZGD3-F1
#
_cell.length_a   1.000
_cell.length_b   1.000
_cell.length_c   1.000
_cell.angle_alpha   90.00
_cell.angle_beta   90.00
_cell.angle_gamma   90.00
#
_symmetry.space_group_name_H-M   'P 1'
#
loop_
_entity.id
_entity.type
_entity.pdbx_description
1 polymer ?
#
loop_
_entity_poly.entity_id
_entity_poly.type
_entity_poly.pdbx_seq_one_letter_code
_entity_poly.pdbx_strand_id
1 'polypeptide(L)'
;MYMRHLKDRLRSLLESVGFGNVRVTREAWPPYLVCYVRSGPGDADDKPRMADMVYLRIRTAQGEFGLMDAAGDLPMLDLQGTGVLAGDLFSELPDLPENLPFCPCLFEPRQLLRLWQRLTAQQSPARH
;
A
#
# COMPACT_ATOMS: atom_id res chain seq x y z
N MET A 1 4.62 -16.34 14.20
CA MET A 1 5.97 -15.72 14.16
C MET A 1 6.11 -14.77 12.96
N TYR A 2 5.75 -15.21 11.74
CA TYR A 2 5.72 -14.41 10.49
C TYR A 2 5.22 -12.96 10.62
N MET A 3 4.03 -12.76 11.20
CA MET A 3 3.39 -11.44 11.29
C MET A 3 4.16 -10.39 12.12
N ARG A 4 4.88 -10.81 13.16
CA ARG A 4 5.68 -9.87 13.99
C ARG A 4 6.85 -9.34 13.17
N HIS A 5 7.57 -10.24 12.49
CA HIS A 5 8.70 -9.87 11.63
C HIS A 5 8.28 -8.99 10.45
N LEU A 6 7.11 -9.23 9.85
CA LEU A 6 6.60 -8.39 8.77
C LEU A 6 6.33 -6.95 9.26
N LYS A 7 5.64 -6.78 10.40
CA LYS A 7 5.35 -5.45 10.96
C LYS A 7 6.62 -4.68 11.32
N ASP A 8 7.58 -5.35 11.94
CA ASP A 8 8.84 -4.72 12.34
C ASP A 8 9.67 -4.33 11.11
N ARG A 9 9.73 -5.20 10.09
CA ARG A 9 10.43 -4.91 8.83
C ARG A 9 9.79 -3.74 8.09
N LEU A 10 8.46 -3.69 7.99
CA LEU A 10 7.73 -2.59 7.37
C LEU A 10 7.98 -1.28 8.10
N ARG A 11 7.95 -1.30 9.44
CA ARG A 11 8.26 -0.12 10.26
C ARG A 11 9.65 0.40 9.94
N SER A 12 10.67 -0.45 10.05
CA SER A 12 12.06 -0.07 9.80
C SER A 12 12.29 0.45 8.39
N LEU A 13 11.65 -0.17 7.39
CA LEU A 13 11.75 0.27 6.00
C LEU A 13 11.15 1.67 5.80
N LEU A 14 9.96 1.91 6.32
CA LEU A 14 9.29 3.22 6.22
C LEU A 14 10.07 4.31 6.97
N GLU A 15 10.53 4.02 8.18
CA GLU A 15 11.35 4.95 8.97
C GLU A 15 12.66 5.29 8.25
N SER A 16 13.29 4.33 7.56
CA SER A 16 14.52 4.57 6.77
C SER A 16 14.33 5.55 5.61
N VAL A 17 13.09 5.74 5.16
CA VAL A 17 12.72 6.66 4.07
C VAL A 17 12.24 8.03 4.61
N GLY A 18 12.05 8.15 5.93
CA GLY A 18 11.67 9.40 6.60
C GLY A 18 10.21 9.44 7.06
N PHE A 19 9.46 8.34 6.97
CA PHE A 19 8.14 8.28 7.60
C PHE A 19 8.27 8.36 9.12
N GLY A 20 7.49 9.28 9.73
CA GLY A 20 7.48 9.46 11.18
C GLY A 20 6.33 8.70 11.85
N ASN A 21 6.46 8.38 13.13
CA ASN A 21 5.39 7.80 13.97
C ASN A 21 4.71 6.55 13.36
N VAL A 22 5.51 5.66 12.75
CA VAL A 22 4.99 4.52 11.98
C VAL A 22 4.31 3.49 12.88
N ARG A 23 3.00 3.33 12.71
CA ARG A 23 2.17 2.32 13.38
C ARG A 23 1.60 1.37 12.34
N VAL A 24 1.84 0.07 12.53
CA VAL A 24 1.35 -0.99 11.64
C VAL A 24 0.36 -1.88 12.39
N THR A 25 -0.91 -1.79 12.04
CA THR A 25 -2.00 -2.58 12.64
C THR A 25 -2.54 -3.58 11.64
N ARG A 26 -2.99 -4.74 12.13
CA ARG A 26 -3.76 -5.68 11.30
C ARG A 26 -5.21 -5.27 11.44
N GLU A 27 -5.90 -5.09 10.32
CA GLU A 27 -7.31 -4.68 10.31
C GLU A 27 -8.14 -5.64 9.46
N ALA A 28 -9.45 -5.54 9.59
CA ALA A 28 -10.37 -6.24 8.69
C ALA A 28 -10.19 -5.71 7.25
N TRP A 29 -10.45 -6.56 6.28
CA TRP A 29 -10.40 -6.18 4.87
C TRP A 29 -11.45 -5.12 4.56
N PRO A 30 -11.06 -3.97 3.97
CA PRO A 30 -12.02 -2.99 3.48
C PRO A 30 -12.98 -3.61 2.45
N PRO A 31 -14.29 -3.29 2.47
CA PRO A 31 -15.27 -3.91 1.57
C PRO A 31 -14.92 -3.77 0.08
N TYR A 32 -14.35 -2.63 -0.32
CA TYR A 32 -13.93 -2.41 -1.70
C TYR A 32 -12.81 -3.36 -2.15
N LEU A 33 -11.90 -3.73 -1.24
CA LEU A 33 -10.85 -4.72 -1.51
C LEU A 33 -11.42 -6.12 -1.63
N VAL A 34 -12.41 -6.44 -0.79
CA VAL A 34 -13.14 -7.72 -0.90
C VAL A 34 -13.80 -7.83 -2.27
N CYS A 35 -14.46 -6.77 -2.73
CA CYS A 35 -15.05 -6.72 -4.07
C CYS A 35 -13.98 -6.88 -5.16
N TYR A 36 -12.89 -6.11 -5.09
CA TYR A 36 -11.80 -6.14 -6.06
C TYR A 36 -11.18 -7.55 -6.21
N VAL A 37 -10.83 -8.20 -5.11
CA VAL A 37 -10.23 -9.54 -5.12
C VAL A 37 -11.21 -10.58 -5.70
N ARG A 38 -12.51 -10.46 -5.37
CA ARG A 38 -13.54 -11.36 -5.91
C ARG A 38 -13.78 -11.14 -7.40
N SER A 39 -13.86 -9.89 -7.84
CA SER A 39 -14.19 -9.51 -9.22
C SER A 39 -12.99 -9.45 -10.16
N GLY A 40 -11.77 -9.53 -9.65
CA GLY A 40 -10.54 -9.40 -10.44
C GLY A 40 -10.47 -10.43 -11.58
N PRO A 41 -9.85 -10.11 -12.72
CA PRO A 41 -9.59 -11.06 -13.78
C PRO A 41 -8.64 -12.17 -13.29
N GLY A 42 -8.92 -13.42 -13.64
CA GLY A 42 -8.15 -14.60 -13.23
C GLY A 42 -9.07 -15.77 -12.87
N ASP A 43 -8.60 -16.99 -13.12
CA ASP A 43 -9.32 -18.21 -12.74
C ASP A 43 -9.46 -18.29 -11.22
N ALA A 44 -10.61 -18.79 -10.74
CA ALA A 44 -10.90 -18.84 -9.31
C ALA A 44 -9.87 -19.67 -8.51
N ASP A 45 -9.17 -20.59 -9.19
CA ASP A 45 -8.14 -21.45 -8.61
C ASP A 45 -6.76 -20.79 -8.50
N ASP A 46 -6.48 -19.76 -9.32
CA ASP A 46 -5.21 -19.01 -9.32
C ASP A 46 -5.27 -17.75 -8.44
N LYS A 47 -6.46 -17.39 -7.94
CA LYS A 47 -6.60 -16.27 -7.02
C LYS A 47 -6.07 -16.65 -5.64
N PRO A 48 -5.17 -15.86 -5.03
CA PRO A 48 -4.83 -16.06 -3.63
C PRO A 48 -6.12 -16.06 -2.81
N ARG A 49 -6.31 -17.10 -2.00
CA ARG A 49 -7.50 -17.15 -1.14
C ARG A 49 -7.38 -16.00 -0.16
N MET A 50 -8.40 -15.15 -0.09
CA MET A 50 -8.44 -14.05 0.89
C MET A 50 -8.13 -14.49 2.33
N ALA A 51 -8.42 -15.75 2.67
CA ALA A 51 -8.09 -16.34 3.97
C ALA A 51 -6.57 -16.38 4.27
N ASP A 52 -5.75 -16.45 3.22
CA ASP A 52 -4.29 -16.49 3.28
C ASP A 52 -3.64 -15.10 3.14
N MET A 53 -4.46 -14.09 2.88
CA MET A 53 -4.03 -12.71 2.73
C MET A 53 -4.28 -11.92 4.03
N VAL A 54 -3.41 -10.95 4.29
CA VAL A 54 -3.53 -10.07 5.45
C VAL A 54 -3.58 -8.61 5.01
N TYR A 55 -4.53 -7.87 5.58
CA TYR A 55 -4.61 -6.44 5.42
C TYR A 55 -3.94 -5.75 6.62
N LEU A 56 -2.96 -4.92 6.32
CA LEU A 56 -2.25 -4.09 7.26
C LEU A 56 -2.59 -2.63 6.99
N ARG A 57 -2.98 -1.94 8.05
CA ARG A 57 -3.13 -0.49 8.03
C ARG A 57 -1.87 0.16 8.57
N ILE A 58 -1.33 1.12 7.82
CA ILE A 58 -0.10 1.83 8.13
C ILE A 58 -0.46 3.28 8.38
N ARG A 59 -0.18 3.75 9.60
CA ARG A 59 -0.38 5.14 10.01
C ARG A 59 0.97 5.78 10.27
N THR A 60 1.17 6.96 9.71
CA THR A 60 2.42 7.72 9.80
C THR A 60 2.11 9.19 10.10
N ALA A 61 3.13 9.98 10.39
CA ALA A 61 3.00 11.42 10.52
C ALA A 61 2.55 12.06 9.19
N GLN A 62 2.88 11.46 8.04
CA GLN A 62 2.59 11.95 6.69
C GLN A 62 1.19 11.56 6.20
N GLY A 63 0.58 10.53 6.77
CA GLY A 63 -0.72 10.03 6.33
C GLY A 63 -0.95 8.57 6.67
N GLU A 64 -2.07 8.04 6.18
CA GLU A 64 -2.53 6.68 6.40
C GLU A 64 -2.76 5.97 5.06
N PHE A 65 -2.25 4.76 4.92
CA PHE A 65 -2.42 3.92 3.73
C PHE A 65 -2.50 2.43 4.13
N GLY A 66 -2.96 1.61 3.21
CA GLY A 66 -3.09 0.17 3.42
C GLY A 66 -2.00 -0.63 2.72
N LEU A 67 -1.84 -1.87 3.17
CA LEU A 67 -1.01 -2.88 2.54
C LEU A 67 -1.73 -4.22 2.58
N MET A 68 -1.88 -4.83 1.42
CA MET A 68 -2.29 -6.21 1.27
C MET A 68 -1.05 -7.07 1.08
N ASP A 69 -0.84 -8.02 1.98
CA ASP A 69 0.20 -9.03 1.85
C ASP A 69 -0.47 -10.39 1.62
N ALA A 70 -0.15 -11.01 0.48
CA ALA A 70 -0.61 -12.34 0.11
C ALA A 70 0.62 -13.25 0.09
N ALA A 71 0.61 -14.31 0.88
CA ALA A 71 1.74 -15.22 0.96
C ALA A 71 2.00 -15.86 -0.42
N GLY A 72 3.11 -15.47 -1.07
CA GLY A 72 3.51 -15.98 -2.39
C GLY A 72 3.29 -15.02 -3.56
N ASP A 73 2.56 -13.92 -3.36
CA ASP A 73 2.32 -12.90 -4.38
C ASP A 73 3.02 -11.56 -4.05
N LEU A 74 3.05 -10.67 -5.04
CA LEU A 74 3.52 -9.30 -4.84
C LEU A 74 2.59 -8.54 -3.89
N PRO A 75 3.10 -7.96 -2.80
CA PRO A 75 2.28 -7.17 -1.90
C PRO A 75 1.76 -5.93 -2.62
N MET A 76 0.55 -5.50 -2.27
CA MET A 76 -0.12 -4.37 -2.92
C MET A 76 -0.37 -3.25 -1.93
N LEU A 77 0.07 -2.04 -2.28
CA LEU A 77 -0.29 -0.83 -1.56
C LEU A 77 -1.74 -0.47 -1.89
N ASP A 78 -2.49 -0.15 -0.85
CA ASP A 78 -3.81 0.45 -0.92
C ASP A 78 -3.68 1.95 -0.65
N LEU A 79 -3.78 2.71 -1.73
CA LEU A 79 -3.67 4.17 -1.77
C LEU A 79 -5.05 4.85 -1.67
N GLN A 80 -6.13 4.09 -1.47
CA GLN A 80 -7.45 4.68 -1.39
C GLN A 80 -7.55 5.70 -0.25
N GLY A 81 -8.03 6.89 -0.57
CA GLY A 81 -8.15 7.99 0.39
C GLY A 81 -6.86 8.75 0.68
N THR A 82 -5.74 8.37 0.06
CA THR A 82 -4.47 9.10 0.19
C THR A 82 -4.34 10.28 -0.77
N GLY A 83 -5.16 10.35 -1.82
CA GLY A 83 -4.98 11.32 -2.91
C GLY A 83 -3.70 11.11 -3.76
N VAL A 84 -2.99 10.00 -3.56
CA VAL A 84 -1.84 9.56 -4.37
C VAL A 84 -2.31 8.48 -5.32
N LEU A 85 -1.94 8.59 -6.60
CA LEU A 85 -2.29 7.61 -7.62
C LEU A 85 -1.14 6.62 -7.83
N ALA A 86 -1.44 5.42 -8.32
CA ALA A 86 -0.40 4.43 -8.64
C ALA A 86 0.65 4.98 -9.63
N GLY A 87 0.20 5.78 -10.62
CA GLY A 87 1.08 6.46 -11.58
C GLY A 87 2.02 7.51 -10.97
N ASP A 88 1.72 8.04 -9.77
CA ASP A 88 2.66 8.91 -9.06
C ASP A 88 3.87 8.15 -8.51
N LEU A 89 3.71 6.85 -8.27
CA LEU A 89 4.75 5.99 -7.71
C LEU A 89 5.56 5.30 -8.81
N PHE A 90 4.93 5.00 -9.95
CA PHE A 90 5.53 4.29 -11.08
C PHE A 90 5.63 5.18 -12.31
N SER A 91 6.85 5.58 -12.67
CA SER A 91 7.09 6.37 -13.88
C SER A 91 7.20 5.51 -15.15
N GLU A 92 7.38 4.20 -14.98
CA GLU A 92 7.83 3.29 -16.03
C GLU A 92 6.81 2.20 -16.39
N LEU A 93 5.63 2.21 -15.76
CA LEU A 93 4.53 1.30 -16.12
C LEU A 93 3.58 2.04 -17.08
N PRO A 94 3.70 1.82 -18.41
CA PRO A 94 2.66 2.27 -19.34
C PRO A 94 1.37 1.50 -19.03
N ASP A 95 0.24 2.20 -19.11
CA ASP A 95 -1.11 1.62 -19.10
C ASP A 95 -1.63 1.08 -17.75
N LEU A 96 -1.24 1.68 -16.62
CA LEU A 96 -2.04 1.52 -15.40
C LEU A 96 -3.35 2.30 -15.54
N PRO A 97 -4.53 1.69 -15.33
CA PRO A 97 -5.79 2.40 -15.23
C PRO A 97 -5.67 3.62 -14.30
N GLU A 98 -6.03 4.80 -14.79
CA GLU A 98 -5.84 6.09 -14.12
C GLU A 98 -6.44 6.15 -12.71
N ASN A 99 -7.41 5.28 -12.42
CA ASN A 99 -8.16 5.24 -11.16
C ASN A 99 -7.91 3.98 -10.33
N LEU A 100 -6.81 3.24 -10.55
CA LEU A 100 -6.45 2.14 -9.65
C LEU A 100 -6.02 2.71 -8.29
N PRO A 101 -6.79 2.46 -7.22
CA PRO A 101 -6.37 2.85 -5.88
C PRO A 101 -5.38 1.82 -5.29
N PHE A 102 -4.98 0.82 -6.08
CA PHE A 102 -4.04 -0.22 -5.71
C PHE A 102 -2.80 -0.15 -6.57
N CYS A 103 -1.66 -0.37 -5.94
CA CYS A 103 -0.38 -0.32 -6.60
C CYS A 103 0.42 -1.56 -6.20
N PRO A 104 0.84 -2.42 -7.15
CA PRO A 104 1.84 -3.44 -6.85
C PRO A 104 3.04 -2.76 -6.19
N CYS A 105 3.51 -3.31 -5.08
CA CYS A 105 4.60 -2.74 -4.32
C CYS A 105 5.73 -3.74 -4.26
N LEU A 106 6.87 -3.35 -4.81
CA LEU A 106 8.11 -4.13 -4.66
C LEU A 106 8.84 -3.72 -3.38
N PHE A 107 8.26 -2.80 -2.60
CA PHE A 107 8.91 -2.17 -1.45
C PHE A 107 10.26 -1.56 -1.79
N GLU A 108 10.42 -1.09 -3.03
CA GLU A 108 11.63 -0.41 -3.43
C GLU A 108 11.73 0.93 -2.69
N PRO A 109 12.91 1.29 -2.15
CA PRO A 109 13.10 2.55 -1.44
C PRO A 109 12.65 3.78 -2.26
N ARG A 110 12.79 3.72 -3.59
CA ARG A 110 12.35 4.80 -4.50
C ARG A 110 10.83 4.97 -4.53
N GLN A 111 10.07 3.88 -4.55
CA GLN A 111 8.59 3.92 -4.52
C GLN A 111 8.10 4.50 -3.20
N LEU A 112 8.68 4.05 -2.09
CA LEU A 112 8.35 4.55 -0.75
C LEU A 112 8.74 6.03 -0.59
N LEU A 113 9.87 6.46 -1.16
CA LEU A 113 10.30 7.85 -1.12
C LEU A 113 9.33 8.75 -1.88
N ARG A 114 8.85 8.32 -3.04
CA ARG A 114 7.83 9.05 -3.80
C ARG A 114 6.52 9.14 -3.03
N LEU A 115 6.07 8.04 -2.43
CA LEU A 115 4.88 8.05 -1.58
C LEU A 115 5.05 9.04 -0.42
N TRP A 116 6.20 9.02 0.27
CA TRP A 116 6.51 9.96 1.34
C TRP A 116 6.45 11.41 0.86
N GLN A 117 7.08 11.73 -0.28
CA GLN A 117 7.09 13.08 -0.87
C GLN A 117 5.66 13.54 -1.19
N ARG A 118 4.84 12.68 -1.78
CA ARG A 118 3.46 13.01 -2.16
C ARG A 118 2.57 13.26 -0.95
N LEU A 119 2.60 12.37 0.03
CA LEU A 119 1.83 12.54 1.27
C LEU A 119 2.27 13.80 2.03
N THR A 120 3.57 14.07 2.10
CA THR A 120 4.09 15.29 2.74
C THR A 120 3.66 16.56 2.01
N ALA A 121 3.65 16.54 0.67
CA ALA A 121 3.22 17.68 -0.14
C ALA A 121 1.75 18.04 0.09
N GLN A 122 0.89 17.05 0.28
CA GLN A 122 -0.54 17.27 0.57
C GLN A 122 -0.80 17.86 1.96
N GLN A 123 0.11 17.65 2.92
CA GLN A 123 0.02 18.21 4.27
C GLN A 123 0.46 19.67 4.35
N SER A 124 1.21 20.15 3.36
CA SER A 124 1.60 21.55 3.32
C SER A 124 0.38 22.36 2.88
N PRO A 125 -0.26 23.15 3.77
CA PRO A 125 -1.28 24.07 3.30
C PRO A 125 -0.60 25.00 2.30
N ALA A 126 -1.28 25.26 1.18
CA ALA A 126 -0.87 26.29 0.24
C ALA A 126 -0.56 27.56 1.05
N ARG A 127 0.73 27.86 1.25
CA ARG A 127 1.14 29.22 1.55
C ARG A 127 0.97 29.93 0.22
N HIS A 128 -0.12 30.66 0.07
CA HIS A 128 -0.21 32.00 -0.53
C HIS A 128 -1.68 32.40 -0.66
#